data_AF-A0ABD5XV61-F1
#
_entry.id   AF-A0ABD5XV61-F1
#
_cell.length_a   1.000
_cell.length_b   1.000
_cell.length_c   1.000
_cell.angle_alpha   90.00
_cell.angle_beta   90.00
_cell.angle_gamma   90.00
#
_symmetry.space_group_name_H-M   'P 1'
#
loop_
_entity.id
_entity.type
_entity.pdbx_description
1 polymer ?
#
loop_
_entity_poly.entity_id
_entity_poly.type
_entity_poly.pdbx_seq_one_letter_code
_entity_poly.pdbx_strand_id
1 'polypeptide(L)'
;MSDQSDSTDRETYSLGAQPEATDRGDAASDGRRGDASDLGDEAMGVPIPEEHVGAFVAEAFEDPERSTTWADVVDVMVAPDARDAWEKLSAAEQTVEVLRQAAEYDRRATDELERIPANANGSTPEIRSAFEEAARLRRNADAFRDGVAAAYAEGRIGDEELVAAVERSDFDTGQIARREDELERVTSAYDFDYRPYGGTLFDEEQADGSADGRDPDVPETF
;
A
#
# COMPACT_ATOMS: atom_id res chain seq x y z
N MET A 1 17.09 76.34 -16.31
CA MET A 1 16.26 75.66 -17.32
C MET A 1 14.93 75.35 -16.67
N SER A 2 13.86 75.64 -17.40
CA SER A 2 12.52 76.01 -16.94
C SER A 2 11.65 74.88 -16.36
N ASP A 3 10.80 75.28 -15.41
CA ASP A 3 9.38 74.92 -15.19
C ASP A 3 8.68 74.06 -16.25
N GLN A 4 7.89 73.06 -15.82
CA GLN A 4 6.41 73.11 -15.88
C GLN A 4 5.73 71.86 -15.30
N SER A 5 4.76 72.11 -14.42
CA SER A 5 3.70 71.22 -13.92
C SER A 5 2.50 71.16 -14.89
N ASP A 6 1.80 70.02 -14.93
CA ASP A 6 0.37 69.83 -15.27
C ASP A 6 0.06 68.34 -14.95
N SER A 7 -0.88 67.84 -14.12
CA SER A 7 -2.29 68.15 -13.84
C SER A 7 -3.08 68.29 -15.15
N THR A 8 -4.19 67.63 -15.47
CA THR A 8 -5.34 67.18 -14.68
C THR A 8 -6.23 66.29 -15.59
N ASP A 9 -7.20 65.60 -14.96
CA ASP A 9 -8.52 65.18 -15.47
C ASP A 9 -8.62 63.98 -16.43
N ARG A 10 -9.29 62.87 -16.08
CA ARG A 10 -10.72 62.63 -15.69
C ARG A 10 -11.61 62.54 -16.93
N GLU A 11 -12.20 61.35 -17.13
CA GLU A 11 -13.61 61.06 -17.50
C GLU A 11 -13.73 59.58 -17.88
N THR A 12 -14.25 58.70 -17.01
CA THR A 12 -15.67 58.27 -16.95
C THR A 12 -16.29 57.87 -18.29
N TYR A 13 -16.43 56.56 -18.50
CA TYR A 13 -17.66 56.00 -19.08
C TYR A 13 -18.20 54.93 -18.15
N SER A 14 -19.41 55.19 -17.69
CA SER A 14 -20.29 54.37 -16.87
C SER A 14 -21.63 54.26 -17.60
N LEU A 15 -22.42 53.25 -17.20
CA LEU A 15 -23.84 53.00 -17.50
C LEU A 15 -24.13 52.26 -18.82
N GLY A 16 -24.94 51.20 -18.83
CA GLY A 16 -25.78 50.58 -17.80
C GLY A 16 -26.23 49.21 -18.30
N ALA A 17 -27.16 48.45 -17.72
CA ALA A 17 -27.95 48.40 -16.50
C ALA A 17 -28.45 46.93 -16.50
N GLN A 18 -28.30 46.09 -15.46
CA GLN A 18 -29.17 45.93 -14.28
C GLN A 18 -30.66 45.62 -14.59
N PRO A 19 -31.37 44.90 -13.70
CA PRO A 19 -31.62 43.45 -13.77
C PRO A 19 -33.13 43.11 -13.81
N GLU A 20 -33.49 41.83 -13.97
CA GLU A 20 -34.82 41.33 -13.55
C GLU A 20 -34.69 40.08 -12.68
N ALA A 21 -35.25 40.19 -11.48
CA ALA A 21 -35.60 39.10 -10.60
C ALA A 21 -37.13 38.89 -10.70
N THR A 22 -37.59 37.64 -10.66
CA THR A 22 -38.87 37.17 -10.07
C THR A 22 -38.85 35.63 -10.20
N ASP A 23 -38.87 34.87 -9.11
CA ASP A 23 -39.97 34.58 -8.17
C ASP A 23 -40.83 33.37 -8.60
N ARG A 24 -40.91 32.42 -7.66
CA ARG A 24 -41.99 31.45 -7.40
C ARG A 24 -42.03 30.09 -8.10
N GLY A 25 -41.97 29.02 -7.29
CA GLY A 25 -42.37 27.66 -7.68
C GLY A 25 -42.07 26.59 -6.62
N ASP A 26 -42.76 26.65 -5.48
CA ASP A 26 -42.85 25.57 -4.48
C ASP A 26 -43.68 24.38 -5.04
N ALA A 27 -43.18 23.14 -4.95
CA ALA A 27 -44.01 21.93 -4.93
C ALA A 27 -43.20 20.70 -4.45
N ALA A 28 -43.54 20.21 -3.26
CA ALA A 28 -43.12 18.93 -2.70
C ALA A 28 -44.00 17.77 -3.22
N SER A 29 -43.37 16.59 -3.38
CA SER A 29 -43.91 15.21 -3.50
C SER A 29 -43.02 14.45 -4.49
N ASP A 30 -42.68 13.18 -4.36
CA ASP A 30 -42.83 12.11 -3.38
C ASP A 30 -41.99 10.96 -4.00
N GLY A 31 -41.52 10.02 -3.19
CA GLY A 31 -40.41 9.13 -3.54
C GLY A 31 -40.61 8.16 -4.71
N ARG A 32 -39.48 7.77 -5.30
CA ARG A 32 -39.17 6.42 -5.82
C ARG A 32 -37.66 6.34 -6.05
N ARG A 33 -36.91 5.68 -5.16
CA ARG A 33 -36.44 4.29 -5.31
C ARG A 33 -35.85 4.00 -6.70
N GLY A 34 -34.53 3.84 -6.68
CA GLY A 34 -33.81 2.82 -7.43
C GLY A 34 -33.47 3.22 -8.85
N ASP A 35 -32.28 3.79 -9.03
CA ASP A 35 -31.39 3.26 -10.06
C ASP A 35 -29.94 3.58 -9.71
N ALA A 36 -29.37 2.76 -8.81
CA ALA A 36 -27.93 2.64 -8.67
C ALA A 36 -27.54 1.36 -9.42
N SER A 37 -27.56 1.43 -10.75
CA SER A 37 -26.98 0.41 -11.62
C SER A 37 -26.01 1.07 -12.60
N ASP A 38 -24.88 1.54 -12.06
CA ASP A 38 -23.72 1.91 -12.90
C ASP A 38 -22.40 1.75 -12.13
N LEU A 39 -22.18 0.57 -11.55
CA LEU A 39 -20.85 0.06 -11.18
C LEU A 39 -20.84 -1.44 -11.47
N GLY A 40 -20.95 -1.77 -12.75
CA GLY A 40 -20.82 -3.13 -13.28
C GLY A 40 -19.36 -3.45 -13.57
N ASP A 41 -18.54 -3.51 -12.53
CA ASP A 41 -17.44 -4.47 -12.48
C ASP A 41 -17.78 -5.37 -11.29
N GLU A 42 -18.35 -6.53 -11.59
CA GLU A 42 -18.83 -7.47 -10.58
C GLU A 42 -17.64 -7.89 -9.71
N ALA A 43 -17.55 -7.30 -8.51
CA ALA A 43 -16.70 -7.81 -7.45
C ALA A 43 -17.16 -9.24 -7.12
N MET A 44 -16.59 -10.21 -7.83
CA MET A 44 -16.70 -11.66 -7.57
C MET A 44 -15.89 -11.98 -6.31
N GLY A 45 -16.28 -11.38 -5.19
CA GLY A 45 -15.72 -11.61 -3.86
C GLY A 45 -16.85 -11.98 -2.90
N VAL A 46 -16.66 -13.05 -2.13
CA VAL A 46 -17.55 -13.33 -1.01
C VAL A 46 -17.27 -12.26 0.06
N PRO A 47 -18.27 -11.47 0.49
CA PRO A 47 -18.05 -10.45 1.51
C PRO A 47 -17.64 -11.14 2.82
N ILE A 48 -16.54 -10.67 3.41
CA ILE A 48 -16.04 -11.16 4.68
C ILE A 48 -16.94 -10.60 5.79
N PRO A 49 -17.49 -11.43 6.69
CA PRO A 49 -18.25 -10.94 7.84
C PRO A 49 -17.43 -9.97 8.69
N GLU A 50 -18.06 -8.94 9.26
CA GLU A 50 -17.37 -7.88 10.02
C GLU A 50 -16.54 -8.46 11.18
N GLU A 51 -17.03 -9.53 11.81
CA GLU A 51 -16.35 -10.28 12.87
C GLU A 51 -15.09 -11.05 12.43
N HIS A 52 -14.82 -11.12 11.13
CA HIS A 52 -13.66 -11.82 10.55
C HIS A 52 -12.69 -10.90 9.81
N VAL A 53 -13.00 -9.60 9.70
CA VAL A 53 -12.14 -8.63 8.99
C VAL A 53 -10.79 -8.48 9.68
N GLY A 54 -10.75 -8.43 11.02
CA GLY A 54 -9.50 -8.33 11.78
C GLY A 54 -8.56 -9.52 11.50
N ALA A 55 -9.09 -10.74 11.62
CA ALA A 55 -8.35 -11.97 11.31
C ALA A 55 -7.82 -11.99 9.86
N PHE A 56 -8.66 -11.61 8.90
CA PHE A 56 -8.26 -11.53 7.48
C PHE A 56 -7.14 -10.51 7.24
N VAL A 57 -7.23 -9.33 7.86
CA VAL A 57 -6.18 -8.29 7.75
C VAL A 57 -4.87 -8.79 8.36
N ALA A 58 -4.93 -9.44 9.53
CA ALA A 58 -3.76 -10.00 10.18
C ALA A 58 -3.09 -11.08 9.30
N GLU A 59 -3.88 -11.98 8.71
CA GLU A 59 -3.38 -13.00 7.77
C GLU A 59 -2.75 -12.35 6.52
N ALA A 60 -3.32 -11.27 5.99
CA ALA A 60 -2.74 -10.54 4.86
C ALA A 60 -1.43 -9.81 5.18
N PHE A 61 -1.16 -9.56 6.47
CA PHE A 61 0.06 -8.93 6.97
C PHE A 61 1.15 -9.94 7.36
N GLU A 62 0.79 -11.19 7.62
CA GLU A 62 1.72 -12.24 8.02
C GLU A 62 2.71 -12.55 6.88
N ASP A 63 4.00 -12.58 7.21
CA ASP A 63 5.03 -13.12 6.34
C ASP A 63 5.39 -14.53 6.84
N PRO A 64 4.90 -15.62 6.22
CA PRO A 64 5.07 -16.99 6.74
C PRO A 64 6.52 -17.46 6.77
N GLU A 65 7.43 -16.74 6.09
CA GLU A 65 8.86 -17.06 6.08
C GLU A 65 9.66 -16.30 7.13
N ARG A 66 8.98 -15.39 7.84
CA ARG A 66 9.56 -14.58 8.88
C ARG A 66 8.77 -14.71 10.17
N SER A 67 9.42 -14.26 11.22
CA SER A 67 8.84 -14.25 12.55
C SER A 67 9.27 -12.94 13.21
N THR A 68 8.71 -11.83 12.73
CA THR A 68 8.93 -10.51 13.33
C THR A 68 7.99 -10.37 14.51
N THR A 69 8.53 -10.17 15.70
CA THR A 69 7.68 -9.94 16.87
C THR A 69 7.27 -8.47 16.96
N TRP A 70 6.19 -8.20 17.67
CA TRP A 70 5.82 -6.82 18.02
C TRP A 70 6.95 -6.08 18.74
N ALA A 71 7.67 -6.77 19.63
CA ALA A 71 8.79 -6.19 20.37
C ALA A 71 9.91 -5.75 19.43
N ASP A 72 10.22 -6.55 18.40
CA ASP A 72 11.23 -6.20 17.39
C ASP A 72 10.85 -4.91 16.64
N VAL A 73 9.56 -4.78 16.26
CA VAL A 73 9.06 -3.57 15.59
C VAL A 73 9.18 -2.34 16.48
N VAL A 74 8.75 -2.43 17.74
CA VAL A 74 8.85 -1.31 18.69
C VAL A 74 10.33 -0.99 19.00
N ASP A 75 11.21 -1.99 19.05
CA ASP A 75 12.66 -1.83 19.23
C ASP A 75 13.34 -1.07 18.11
N VAL A 76 12.91 -1.29 16.87
CA VAL A 76 13.42 -0.54 15.72
C VAL A 76 12.81 0.86 15.66
N MET A 77 11.52 1.01 15.95
CA MET A 77 10.80 2.26 15.70
C MET A 77 10.89 3.27 16.85
N VAL A 78 10.96 2.80 18.09
CA VAL A 78 10.82 3.63 19.30
C VAL A 78 12.12 3.66 20.08
N ALA A 79 12.74 4.83 20.10
CA ALA A 79 13.94 5.07 20.91
C ALA A 79 13.69 4.78 22.40
N PRO A 80 14.70 4.31 23.16
CA PRO A 80 14.53 3.95 24.57
C PRO A 80 13.89 5.06 25.43
N ASP A 81 14.30 6.31 25.24
CA ASP A 81 13.80 7.46 26.01
C ASP A 81 12.35 7.85 25.66
N ALA A 82 11.80 7.32 24.56
CA ALA A 82 10.42 7.56 24.13
C ALA A 82 9.45 6.44 24.54
N ARG A 83 9.92 5.37 25.20
CA ARG A 83 9.10 4.20 25.57
C ARG A 83 7.95 4.54 26.49
N ASP A 84 8.17 5.38 27.50
CA ASP A 84 7.12 5.83 28.41
C ASP A 84 6.01 6.63 27.70
N ALA A 85 6.32 7.27 26.58
CA ALA A 85 5.32 7.97 25.76
C ALA A 85 4.56 6.99 24.87
N TRP A 86 5.27 6.04 24.27
CA TRP A 86 4.70 4.96 23.47
C TRP A 86 3.71 4.10 24.27
N GLU A 87 4.07 3.70 25.49
CA GLU A 87 3.22 2.87 26.37
C GLU A 87 1.93 3.56 26.83
N LYS A 88 1.83 4.88 26.67
CA LYS A 88 0.60 5.64 26.98
C LYS A 88 -0.41 5.64 25.84
N LEU A 89 0.03 5.28 24.62
CA LEU A 89 -0.86 5.13 23.48
C LEU A 89 -1.72 3.87 23.66
N SER A 90 -2.96 3.94 23.18
CA SER A 90 -3.81 2.76 23.04
C SER A 90 -3.23 1.79 22.01
N ALA A 91 -3.63 0.52 22.06
CA ALA A 91 -3.20 -0.48 21.08
C ALA A 91 -3.50 -0.05 19.63
N ALA A 92 -4.68 0.56 19.39
CA ALA A 92 -5.04 1.10 18.09
C ALA A 92 -4.10 2.25 17.67
N GLU A 93 -3.78 3.19 18.55
CA GLU A 93 -2.84 4.28 18.24
C GLU A 93 -1.42 3.78 17.96
N GLN A 94 -0.93 2.82 18.74
CA GLN A 94 0.36 2.17 18.48
C GLN A 94 0.37 1.49 17.11
N THR A 95 -0.69 0.76 16.78
CA THR A 95 -0.83 0.08 15.48
C THR A 95 -0.87 1.08 14.33
N VAL A 96 -1.56 2.22 14.51
CA VAL A 96 -1.56 3.31 13.51
C VAL A 96 -0.16 3.82 13.22
N GLU A 97 0.65 4.06 14.25
CA GLU A 97 2.03 4.55 14.06
C GLU A 97 2.91 3.51 13.34
N VAL A 98 2.77 2.22 13.66
CA VAL A 98 3.47 1.14 12.95
C VAL A 98 3.07 1.09 11.48
N LEU A 99 1.76 1.14 11.17
CA LEU A 99 1.26 1.08 9.81
C LEU A 99 1.63 2.32 8.98
N ARG A 100 1.67 3.51 9.61
CA ARG A 100 2.19 4.72 8.97
C ARG A 100 3.66 4.59 8.59
N GLN A 101 4.47 3.99 9.46
CA GLN A 101 5.88 3.75 9.18
C GLN A 101 6.06 2.73 8.05
N ALA A 102 5.23 1.68 7.99
CA ALA A 102 5.20 0.74 6.87
C ALA A 102 4.82 1.44 5.54
N ALA A 103 3.77 2.28 5.56
CA ALA A 103 3.34 3.05 4.40
C ALA A 103 4.43 4.01 3.89
N GLU A 104 5.19 4.63 4.80
CA GLU A 104 6.33 5.46 4.42
C GLU A 104 7.44 4.65 3.72
N TYR A 105 7.73 3.44 4.19
CA TYR A 105 8.66 2.56 3.50
C TYR A 105 8.18 2.18 2.09
N ASP A 106 6.88 1.94 1.90
CA ASP A 106 6.33 1.65 0.57
C ASP A 106 6.42 2.82 -0.39
N ARG A 107 6.10 4.03 0.08
CA ARG A 107 6.25 5.25 -0.71
C ARG A 107 7.68 5.40 -1.17
N ARG A 108 8.64 5.28 -0.26
CA ARG A 108 10.06 5.38 -0.58
C ARG A 108 10.54 4.27 -1.51
N ALA A 109 10.07 3.03 -1.32
CA ALA A 109 10.40 1.92 -2.21
C ALA A 109 9.91 2.19 -3.64
N THR A 110 8.68 2.69 -3.77
CA THR A 110 8.07 3.08 -5.04
C THR A 110 8.87 4.21 -5.70
N ASP A 111 9.20 5.25 -4.94
CA ASP A 111 10.02 6.37 -5.41
C ASP A 111 11.39 5.93 -5.95
N GLU A 112 12.05 4.96 -5.30
CA GLU A 112 13.32 4.41 -5.80
C GLU A 112 13.14 3.64 -7.12
N LEU A 113 12.08 2.83 -7.23
CA LEU A 113 11.78 2.06 -8.44
C LEU A 113 11.43 2.97 -9.62
N GLU A 114 10.62 4.00 -9.40
CA GLU A 114 10.21 4.95 -10.45
C GLU A 114 11.38 5.74 -11.04
N ARG A 115 12.44 5.95 -10.27
CA ARG A 115 13.66 6.62 -10.75
C ARG A 115 14.48 5.72 -11.67
N ILE A 116 14.29 4.41 -11.63
CA ILE A 116 15.04 3.46 -12.46
C ILE A 116 14.49 3.54 -13.90
N PRO A 117 15.30 3.95 -14.89
CA PRO A 117 14.86 4.00 -16.28
C PRO A 117 14.46 2.61 -16.75
N ALA A 118 13.43 2.46 -17.58
CA ALA A 118 13.04 1.15 -18.15
C ALA A 118 13.79 0.78 -19.44
N ASN A 119 14.55 1.72 -20.00
CA ASN A 119 15.05 1.68 -21.38
C ASN A 119 16.57 1.81 -21.48
N ALA A 120 17.31 1.62 -20.38
CA ALA A 120 18.76 1.65 -20.43
C ALA A 120 19.30 0.34 -21.03
N ASN A 121 20.44 0.41 -21.71
CA ASN A 121 21.12 -0.77 -22.22
C ASN A 121 21.87 -1.46 -21.07
N GLY A 122 21.15 -2.31 -20.34
CA GLY A 122 21.66 -3.12 -19.23
C GLY A 122 21.69 -2.38 -17.89
N SER A 123 21.88 -3.15 -16.81
CA SER A 123 21.92 -2.60 -15.45
C SER A 123 23.27 -1.97 -15.15
N THR A 124 23.25 -0.69 -14.77
CA THR A 124 24.43 -0.01 -14.20
C THR A 124 24.51 -0.29 -12.69
N PRO A 125 25.67 -0.04 -12.04
CA PRO A 125 25.78 -0.13 -10.58
C PRO A 125 24.77 0.75 -9.84
N GLU A 126 24.45 1.92 -10.38
CA GLU A 126 23.46 2.84 -9.80
C GLU A 126 22.04 2.29 -9.89
N ILE A 127 21.67 1.69 -11.04
CA ILE A 127 20.37 1.01 -11.22
C ILE A 127 20.24 -0.16 -10.23
N ARG A 128 21.30 -0.97 -10.09
CA ARG A 128 21.30 -2.07 -9.13
C ARG A 128 21.19 -1.57 -7.69
N SER A 129 21.93 -0.53 -7.32
CA SER A 129 21.86 0.05 -5.98
C SER A 129 20.47 0.61 -5.67
N ALA A 130 19.80 1.25 -6.63
CA ALA A 130 18.43 1.75 -6.44
C ALA A 130 17.43 0.60 -6.26
N PHE A 131 17.58 -0.48 -7.04
CA PHE A 131 16.74 -1.67 -6.90
C PHE A 131 16.95 -2.37 -5.55
N GLU A 132 18.20 -2.55 -5.12
CA GLU A 132 18.54 -3.13 -3.81
C GLU A 132 18.01 -2.29 -2.65
N GLU A 133 18.05 -0.96 -2.77
CA GLU A 133 17.46 -0.03 -1.81
C GLU A 133 15.94 -0.19 -1.75
N ALA A 134 15.25 -0.21 -2.90
CA ALA A 134 13.81 -0.43 -2.97
C ALA A 134 13.42 -1.78 -2.34
N ALA A 135 14.17 -2.85 -2.64
CA ALA A 135 13.95 -4.17 -2.06
C ALA A 135 14.21 -4.19 -0.54
N ARG A 136 15.14 -3.38 -0.03
CA ARG A 136 15.33 -3.22 1.42
C ARG A 136 14.15 -2.48 2.05
N LEU A 137 13.69 -1.39 1.44
CA LEU A 137 12.57 -0.59 1.93
C LEU A 137 11.28 -1.42 1.97
N ARG A 138 10.97 -2.17 0.90
CA ARG A 138 9.86 -3.14 0.88
C ARG A 138 9.94 -4.12 2.04
N ARG A 139 11.09 -4.78 2.23
CA ARG A 139 11.29 -5.73 3.34
C ARG A 139 11.09 -5.12 4.72
N ASN A 140 11.38 -3.82 4.89
CA ASN A 140 11.10 -3.12 6.14
C ASN A 140 9.60 -2.89 6.31
N ALA A 141 8.89 -2.46 5.27
CA ALA A 141 7.43 -2.30 5.33
C ALA A 141 6.74 -3.63 5.72
N ASP A 142 7.17 -4.72 5.11
CA ASP A 142 6.61 -6.06 5.34
C ASP A 142 6.91 -6.55 6.77
N ALA A 143 8.12 -6.32 7.30
CA ALA A 143 8.43 -6.65 8.69
C ALA A 143 7.56 -5.90 9.71
N PHE A 144 7.19 -4.65 9.41
CA PHE A 144 6.31 -3.87 10.29
C PHE A 144 4.88 -4.42 10.28
N ARG A 145 4.39 -4.87 9.11
CA ARG A 145 3.09 -5.55 8.97
C ARG A 145 3.09 -6.89 9.69
N ASP A 146 4.13 -7.69 9.50
CA ASP A 146 4.32 -8.98 10.15
C ASP A 146 4.30 -8.85 11.68
N GLY A 147 4.93 -7.81 12.22
CA GLY A 147 4.83 -7.51 13.66
C GLY A 147 3.43 -7.12 14.14
N VAL A 148 2.60 -6.48 13.30
CA VAL A 148 1.17 -6.23 13.59
C VAL A 148 0.39 -7.55 13.59
N ALA A 149 0.63 -8.43 12.62
CA ALA A 149 0.02 -9.75 12.57
C ALA A 149 0.38 -10.58 13.82
N ALA A 150 1.65 -10.56 14.23
CA ALA A 150 2.11 -11.21 15.46
C ALA A 150 1.42 -10.63 16.71
N ALA A 151 1.31 -9.30 16.81
CA ALA A 151 0.61 -8.66 17.93
C ALA A 151 -0.88 -9.01 17.99
N TYR A 152 -1.53 -9.17 16.84
CA TYR A 152 -2.90 -9.67 16.74
C TYR A 152 -3.01 -11.13 17.22
N ALA A 153 -2.13 -12.01 16.72
CA ALA A 153 -2.11 -13.43 17.12
C ALA A 153 -1.82 -13.63 18.62
N GLU A 154 -1.01 -12.76 19.22
CA GLU A 154 -0.74 -12.73 20.67
C GLU A 154 -1.90 -12.18 21.52
N GLY A 155 -2.96 -11.65 20.88
CA GLY A 155 -4.08 -11.00 21.55
C GLY A 155 -3.74 -9.63 22.15
N ARG A 156 -2.62 -9.00 21.72
CA ARG A 156 -2.28 -7.62 22.09
C ARG A 156 -3.17 -6.61 21.37
N ILE A 157 -3.55 -6.92 20.12
CA ILE A 157 -4.46 -6.12 19.29
C ILE A 157 -5.70 -6.99 19.03
N GLY A 158 -6.89 -6.48 19.32
CA GLY A 158 -8.14 -7.15 18.97
C GLY A 158 -8.63 -6.76 17.57
N ASP A 159 -9.72 -7.40 17.13
CA ASP A 159 -10.32 -7.16 15.82
C ASP A 159 -10.68 -5.69 15.60
N GLU A 160 -11.39 -5.10 16.58
CA GLU A 160 -11.85 -3.71 16.50
C GLU A 160 -10.68 -2.73 16.47
N GLU A 161 -9.62 -2.98 17.27
CA GLU A 161 -8.44 -2.13 17.28
C GLU A 161 -7.66 -2.20 15.96
N LEU A 162 -7.51 -3.40 15.37
CA LEU A 162 -6.80 -3.59 14.10
C LEU A 162 -7.55 -2.91 12.95
N VAL A 163 -8.86 -3.13 12.83
CA VAL A 163 -9.69 -2.50 11.79
C VAL A 163 -9.64 -0.98 11.94
N ALA A 164 -9.86 -0.46 13.15
CA ALA A 164 -9.82 0.97 13.40
C ALA A 164 -8.43 1.57 13.13
N ALA A 165 -7.35 0.81 13.30
CA ALA A 165 -6.00 1.26 12.96
C ALA A 165 -5.75 1.30 11.46
N VAL A 166 -6.19 0.29 10.70
CA VAL A 166 -6.10 0.28 9.23
C VAL A 166 -6.85 1.48 8.65
N GLU A 167 -8.07 1.75 9.10
CA GLU A 167 -8.87 2.89 8.64
C GLU A 167 -8.22 4.26 8.93
N ARG A 168 -7.44 4.38 10.02
CA ARG A 168 -6.81 5.64 10.46
C ARG A 168 -5.37 5.84 9.99
N SER A 169 -4.71 4.79 9.53
CA SER A 169 -3.27 4.79 9.25
C SER A 169 -2.90 5.27 7.85
N ASP A 170 -3.89 5.69 7.05
CA ASP A 170 -3.74 5.96 5.61
C ASP A 170 -3.13 4.74 4.88
N PHE A 171 -3.43 3.52 5.37
CA PHE A 171 -3.00 2.29 4.74
C PHE A 171 -3.65 2.18 3.35
N ASP A 172 -2.83 2.33 2.31
CA ASP A 172 -3.27 2.39 0.93
C ASP A 172 -2.79 1.15 0.17
N THR A 173 -3.70 0.21 -0.08
CA THR A 173 -3.43 -0.98 -0.91
C THR A 173 -3.08 -0.61 -2.36
N GLY A 174 -3.54 0.54 -2.85
CA GLY A 174 -3.15 1.09 -4.15
C GLY A 174 -1.68 1.49 -4.21
N GLN A 175 -1.12 2.00 -3.10
CA GLN A 175 0.31 2.28 -3.01
C GLN A 175 1.14 0.99 -3.06
N ILE A 176 0.68 -0.09 -2.42
CA ILE A 176 1.32 -1.40 -2.49
C ILE A 176 1.24 -1.95 -3.92
N ALA A 177 0.07 -1.89 -4.57
CA ALA A 177 -0.09 -2.33 -5.95
C ALA A 177 0.86 -1.59 -6.90
N ARG A 178 0.92 -0.24 -6.79
CA ARG A 178 1.85 0.57 -7.58
C ARG A 178 3.32 0.20 -7.35
N ARG A 179 3.71 -0.08 -6.11
CA ARG A 179 5.05 -0.58 -5.78
C ARG A 179 5.35 -1.89 -6.51
N GLU A 180 4.39 -2.83 -6.52
CA GLU A 180 4.55 -4.13 -7.21
C GLU A 180 4.62 -3.95 -8.74
N ASP A 181 3.77 -3.10 -9.33
CA ASP A 181 3.81 -2.78 -10.77
C ASP A 181 5.17 -2.21 -11.20
N GLU A 182 5.70 -1.25 -10.42
CA GLU A 182 7.00 -0.65 -10.67
C GLU A 182 8.14 -1.65 -10.49
N LEU A 183 7.98 -2.58 -9.56
CA LEU A 183 8.95 -3.63 -9.34
C LEU A 183 8.95 -4.60 -10.53
N GLU A 184 7.80 -5.07 -10.97
CA GLU A 184 7.64 -5.92 -12.17
C GLU A 184 8.23 -5.23 -13.42
N ARG A 185 8.00 -3.92 -13.58
CA ARG A 185 8.58 -3.14 -14.67
C ARG A 185 10.11 -3.19 -14.65
N VAL A 186 10.73 -2.98 -13.48
CA VAL A 186 12.19 -2.95 -13.34
C VAL A 186 12.80 -4.33 -13.51
N THR A 187 12.22 -5.37 -12.90
CA THR A 187 12.72 -6.74 -13.03
C THR A 187 12.61 -7.25 -14.46
N SER A 188 11.50 -6.96 -15.16
CA SER A 188 11.33 -7.29 -16.56
C SER A 188 12.34 -6.58 -17.48
N ALA A 189 12.76 -5.37 -17.13
CA ALA A 189 13.71 -4.60 -17.94
C ALA A 189 15.18 -5.04 -17.75
N TYR A 190 15.55 -5.51 -16.55
CA TYR A 190 16.93 -5.77 -16.18
C TYR A 190 17.25 -7.20 -15.75
N ASP A 191 16.26 -8.09 -15.78
CA ASP A 191 16.36 -9.49 -15.36
C ASP A 191 16.84 -9.61 -13.91
N PHE A 192 16.29 -8.78 -13.04
CA PHE A 192 16.57 -8.84 -11.60
C PHE A 192 15.64 -9.84 -10.92
N ASP A 193 16.21 -10.67 -10.06
CA ASP A 193 15.44 -11.61 -9.25
C ASP A 193 14.61 -10.89 -8.19
N TYR A 194 13.36 -11.29 -8.05
CA TYR A 194 12.45 -10.81 -7.03
C TYR A 194 11.34 -11.81 -6.72
N ARG A 195 10.79 -11.71 -5.50
CA ARG A 195 9.65 -12.49 -5.05
C ARG A 195 8.40 -11.62 -4.80
N PRO A 196 7.28 -11.88 -5.51
CA PRO A 196 6.01 -11.18 -5.33
C PRO A 196 5.46 -11.21 -3.90
N TYR A 197 4.70 -10.18 -3.54
CA TYR A 197 3.97 -10.12 -2.26
C TYR A 197 2.83 -11.16 -2.25
N GLY A 198 2.68 -11.92 -1.16
CA GLY A 198 1.57 -12.89 -1.00
C GLY A 198 1.65 -14.14 -1.90
N GLY A 199 2.77 -14.39 -2.57
CA GLY A 199 2.99 -15.64 -3.30
C GLY A 199 3.18 -16.81 -2.35
N THR A 200 2.17 -17.69 -2.26
CA THR A 200 2.40 -19.05 -1.76
C THR A 200 3.48 -19.69 -2.61
N LEU A 201 4.48 -20.31 -1.97
CA LEU A 201 5.43 -21.18 -2.64
C LEU A 201 4.61 -22.22 -3.42
N PHE A 202 4.47 -22.06 -4.73
CA PHE A 202 4.54 -23.24 -5.55
C PHE A 202 5.99 -23.67 -5.44
N ASP A 203 6.25 -24.61 -4.52
CA ASP A 203 7.50 -25.35 -4.48
C ASP A 203 7.75 -25.86 -5.90
N GLU A 204 8.70 -25.25 -6.62
CA GLU A 204 9.28 -25.83 -7.83
C GLU A 204 10.21 -26.99 -7.43
N GLU A 205 9.78 -27.85 -6.51
CA GLU A 205 10.33 -29.19 -6.35
C GLU A 205 9.64 -30.14 -7.36
N GLN A 206 10.02 -30.04 -8.63
CA GLN A 206 10.01 -31.19 -9.55
C GLN A 206 10.64 -30.87 -10.92
N ALA A 207 11.96 -31.07 -11.03
CA ALA A 207 12.56 -31.56 -12.28
C ALA A 207 13.89 -32.31 -12.08
N ASP A 208 14.08 -32.99 -10.94
CA ASP A 208 15.26 -33.82 -10.69
C ASP A 208 14.84 -35.27 -10.54
N GLY A 209 14.80 -36.00 -11.67
CA GLY A 209 14.88 -37.47 -11.63
C GLY A 209 13.74 -38.21 -12.30
N SER A 210 13.84 -38.39 -13.62
CA SER A 210 13.43 -39.65 -14.24
C SER A 210 14.55 -40.09 -15.17
N ALA A 211 15.61 -40.62 -14.55
CA ALA A 211 16.54 -41.51 -15.20
C ALA A 211 15.77 -42.79 -15.54
N ASP A 212 15.36 -42.87 -16.80
CA ASP A 212 14.87 -44.08 -17.44
C ASP A 212 15.95 -45.17 -17.37
N GLY A 213 15.61 -46.35 -16.88
CA GLY A 213 16.48 -47.53 -16.93
C GLY A 213 16.44 -48.46 -15.71
N ARG A 214 15.37 -49.28 -15.59
CA ARG A 214 15.41 -50.61 -14.92
C ARG A 214 16.63 -51.41 -15.41
N ASP A 215 17.31 -52.27 -14.65
CA ASP A 215 16.85 -53.37 -13.78
C ASP A 215 18.09 -53.90 -13.01
N PRO A 216 17.97 -54.36 -11.75
CA PRO A 216 18.37 -55.75 -11.51
C PRO A 216 17.52 -56.51 -10.47
N ASP A 217 17.53 -57.83 -10.64
CA ASP A 217 17.17 -58.89 -9.69
C ASP A 217 15.69 -59.29 -9.55
N VAL A 218 15.19 -60.01 -10.56
CA VAL A 218 14.17 -61.06 -10.38
C VAL A 218 14.88 -62.43 -10.35
N PRO A 219 14.81 -63.21 -9.25
CA PRO A 219 15.38 -64.55 -9.21
C PRO A 219 14.45 -65.57 -9.89
N GLU A 220 15.01 -66.38 -10.80
CA GLU A 220 14.34 -67.51 -11.45
C GLU A 220 13.89 -68.56 -10.40
N THR A 221 12.59 -68.88 -10.39
CA THR A 221 12.10 -70.14 -9.81
C THR A 221 10.96 -70.74 -10.65
N PHE A 222 11.25 -71.96 -11.13
CA PHE A 222 10.43 -73.02 -11.75
C PHE A 222 9.90 -72.86 -13.18
#